data_AF-A0A955N9T5-F1
#
_entry.id   AF-A0A955N9T5-F1
#
_cell.length_a   1.000
_cell.length_b   1.000
_cell.length_c   1.000
_cell.angle_alpha   90.00
_cell.angle_beta   90.00
_cell.angle_gamma   90.00
#
_symmetry.space_group_name_H-M   'P 1'
#
loop_
_entity.id
_entity.type
_entity.pdbx_description
1 polymer ?
#
loop_
_entity_poly.entity_id
_entity_poly.type
_entity_poly.pdbx_seq_one_letter_code
_entity_poly.pdbx_strand_id
1 'polypeptide(L)'
;MDENIKDLLPFYALGGLSEADKEQVDQYLSLHSEARQQLETEAIVVSALAYSVRPTLPALRVKNDLMKRVEADVAERNRIVAQPAMLTRFFDYFRSSSMMPALAGLSLLVAILAGTWTFLLNTEVSRLQEQLAAVDKITAALPVDVTPIQLELETLRRENDALQQEASDQQEKLLALSTELLALQEENGLLKSDLSTQNDTLVAIRDELSKSSIEVTNLVDIEDQLLAQEESISAQDQVILALQQELTQLRQTNATLLKEISAQREIMVYVTSPNVQPMLIAGTTALPTAKGQLIANPNDAT
;
A
#
# COMPACT_ATOMS: atom_id res chain seq x y z
N MET A 1 -15.27 -16.58 5.01
CA MET A 1 -14.82 -17.38 6.17
C MET A 1 -13.34 -17.13 6.46
N ASP A 2 -12.52 -16.82 5.45
CA ASP A 2 -11.06 -16.63 5.63
C ASP A 2 -10.63 -15.35 6.37
N GLU A 3 -11.43 -14.27 6.38
CA GLU A 3 -11.07 -13.04 7.11
C GLU A 3 -11.00 -13.25 8.63
N ASN A 4 -11.94 -14.00 9.21
CA ASN A 4 -11.95 -14.27 10.65
C ASN A 4 -10.72 -15.08 11.12
N ILE A 5 -10.09 -15.87 10.23
CA ILE A 5 -8.93 -16.68 10.59
C ILE A 5 -7.66 -15.83 10.59
N LYS A 6 -7.59 -14.80 9.74
CA LYS A 6 -6.46 -13.86 9.73
C LYS A 6 -6.38 -13.05 11.03
N ASP A 7 -7.53 -12.68 11.59
CA ASP A 7 -7.61 -11.97 12.87
C ASP A 7 -7.12 -12.81 14.07
N LEU A 8 -7.03 -14.14 13.91
CA LEU A 8 -6.56 -15.07 14.94
C LEU A 8 -5.04 -15.30 14.92
N LEU A 9 -4.33 -14.91 13.84
CA LEU A 9 -2.88 -15.11 13.70
C LEU A 9 -2.06 -14.42 14.81
N PRO A 10 -2.34 -13.16 15.21
CA PRO A 10 -1.58 -12.50 16.28
C PRO A 10 -1.76 -13.21 17.64
N PHE A 11 -2.96 -13.69 17.91
CA PHE A 11 -3.26 -14.42 19.15
C PHE A 11 -2.65 -15.83 19.14
N TYR A 12 -2.51 -16.44 17.96
CA TYR A 12 -1.82 -17.72 17.79
C TYR A 12 -0.32 -17.54 18.06
N ALA A 13 0.30 -16.47 17.54
CA ALA A 13 1.71 -16.14 17.81
C ALA A 13 2.00 -15.88 19.30
N LEU A 14 1.02 -15.31 20.03
CA LEU A 14 1.09 -15.09 21.48
C LEU A 14 0.75 -16.34 22.32
N GLY A 15 0.35 -17.44 21.69
CA GLY A 15 -0.08 -18.66 22.39
C GLY A 15 -1.40 -18.53 23.14
N GLY A 16 -2.22 -17.53 22.80
CA GLY A 16 -3.47 -17.18 23.49
C GLY A 16 -4.74 -17.83 22.94
N LEU A 17 -4.65 -18.66 21.90
CA LEU A 17 -5.81 -19.30 21.26
C LEU A 17 -6.33 -20.52 22.04
N SER A 18 -7.64 -20.77 21.92
CA SER A 18 -8.26 -22.02 22.40
C SER A 18 -7.87 -23.20 21.49
N GLU A 19 -7.90 -24.43 22.00
CA GLU A 19 -7.51 -25.62 21.22
C GLU A 19 -8.38 -25.82 19.95
N ALA A 20 -9.66 -25.44 20.00
CA ALA A 20 -10.55 -25.52 18.84
C ALA A 20 -10.19 -24.49 17.76
N ASP A 21 -9.72 -23.31 18.15
CA ASP A 21 -9.31 -22.26 17.21
C ASP A 21 -7.92 -22.54 16.65
N LYS A 22 -7.02 -23.15 17.44
CA LYS A 22 -5.68 -23.57 16.97
C LYS A 22 -5.77 -24.54 15.82
N GLU A 23 -6.66 -25.53 15.91
CA GLU A 23 -6.83 -26.54 14.86
C GLU A 23 -7.32 -25.91 13.55
N GLN A 24 -8.17 -24.87 13.62
CA GLN A 24 -8.60 -24.09 12.47
C GLN A 24 -7.46 -23.27 11.85
N VAL A 25 -6.64 -22.63 12.68
CA VAL A 25 -5.46 -21.88 12.23
C VAL A 25 -4.41 -22.83 11.62
N ASP A 26 -4.15 -23.98 12.21
CA ASP A 26 -3.21 -24.98 11.68
C ASP A 26 -3.66 -25.51 10.31
N GLN A 27 -4.95 -25.79 10.16
CA GLN A 27 -5.52 -26.19 8.87
C GLN A 27 -5.39 -25.08 7.83
N TYR A 28 -5.61 -23.82 8.22
CA TYR A 28 -5.44 -22.66 7.34
C TYR A 28 -3.97 -22.45 6.92
N LEU A 29 -3.03 -22.57 7.86
CA LEU A 29 -1.59 -22.47 7.62
C LEU A 29 -1.08 -23.59 6.71
N SER A 30 -1.69 -24.78 6.75
CA SER A 30 -1.33 -25.88 5.84
C SER A 30 -1.61 -25.55 4.38
N LEU A 31 -2.68 -24.78 4.11
CA LEU A 31 -3.14 -24.41 2.76
C LEU A 31 -2.54 -23.09 2.24
N HIS A 32 -2.14 -22.19 3.14
CA HIS A 32 -1.65 -20.84 2.77
C HIS A 32 -0.21 -20.61 3.25
N SER A 33 0.76 -20.71 2.34
CA SER A 33 2.17 -20.46 2.66
C SER A 33 2.44 -19.00 3.03
N GLU A 34 1.65 -18.05 2.50
CA GLU A 34 1.75 -16.62 2.82
C GLU A 34 1.41 -16.34 4.30
N ALA A 35 0.42 -17.02 4.85
CA ALA A 35 0.03 -16.87 6.26
C ALA A 35 1.12 -17.37 7.23
N ARG A 36 1.95 -18.34 6.82
CA ARG A 36 3.12 -18.77 7.61
C ARG A 36 4.21 -17.70 7.66
N GLN A 37 4.46 -17.01 6.54
CA GLN A 37 5.44 -15.91 6.50
C GLN A 37 4.99 -14.73 7.36
N GLN A 38 3.68 -14.43 7.36
CA GLN A 38 3.10 -13.42 8.25
C GLN A 38 3.26 -13.82 9.72
N LEU A 39 2.95 -15.08 10.07
CA LEU A 39 3.14 -15.61 11.43
C LEU A 39 4.60 -15.52 11.90
N GLU A 40 5.55 -15.83 11.04
CA GLU A 40 6.98 -15.75 11.35
C GLU A 40 7.42 -14.29 11.63
N THR A 41 6.91 -13.35 10.84
CA THR A 41 7.13 -11.91 11.05
C THR A 41 6.52 -11.44 12.37
N GLU A 42 5.29 -11.85 12.67
CA GLU A 42 4.62 -11.53 13.92
C GLU A 42 5.33 -12.16 15.13
N ALA A 43 5.83 -13.39 15.01
CA ALA A 43 6.61 -14.05 16.05
C ALA A 43 7.90 -13.28 16.38
N ILE A 44 8.58 -12.73 15.36
CA ILE A 44 9.73 -11.85 15.57
C ILE A 44 9.33 -10.58 16.34
N VAL A 45 8.23 -9.92 15.96
CA VAL A 45 7.73 -8.71 16.65
C VAL A 45 7.33 -9.02 18.10
N VAL A 46 6.64 -10.12 18.35
CA VAL A 46 6.25 -10.59 19.69
C VAL A 46 7.49 -10.87 20.55
N SER A 47 8.52 -11.49 19.97
CA SER A 47 9.78 -11.75 20.67
C SER A 47 10.50 -10.45 21.06
N ALA A 48 10.46 -9.43 20.19
CA ALA A 48 11.02 -8.10 20.48
C ALA A 48 10.22 -7.37 21.56
N LEU A 49 8.91 -7.61 21.66
CA LEU A 49 8.05 -7.04 22.70
C LEU A 49 8.51 -7.44 24.10
N ALA A 50 8.98 -8.68 24.30
CA ALA A 50 9.51 -9.14 25.58
C ALA A 50 10.71 -8.30 26.05
N TYR A 51 11.53 -7.79 25.13
CA TYR A 51 12.67 -6.91 25.43
C TYR A 51 12.31 -5.43 25.53
N SER A 52 11.10 -5.04 25.11
CA SER A 52 10.60 -3.66 25.22
C SER A 52 10.11 -3.31 26.63
N VAL A 53 9.86 -4.33 27.47
CA VAL A 53 9.45 -4.15 28.86
C VAL A 53 10.64 -3.63 29.67
N ARG A 54 10.50 -2.42 30.22
CA ARG A 54 11.55 -1.83 31.06
C ARG A 54 11.85 -2.76 32.24
N PRO A 55 13.12 -3.14 32.47
CA PRO A 55 13.49 -3.96 33.62
C PRO A 55 13.06 -3.22 34.90
N THR A 56 12.11 -3.82 35.62
CA THR A 56 11.66 -3.29 36.90
C THR A 56 12.68 -3.67 37.96
N LEU A 57 13.10 -2.70 38.76
CA LEU A 57 14.01 -2.96 39.86
C LEU A 57 13.29 -3.91 40.85
N PRO A 58 13.83 -5.09 41.17
CA PRO A 58 13.16 -6.02 42.08
C PRO A 58 12.95 -5.33 43.43
N ALA A 59 11.80 -5.58 44.06
CA ALA A 59 11.49 -5.01 45.36
C ALA A 59 12.61 -5.32 46.37
N LEU A 60 13.02 -4.32 47.15
CA LEU A 60 14.13 -4.39 48.13
C LEU A 60 14.07 -5.62 49.05
N ARG A 61 12.85 -6.07 49.40
CA ARG A 61 12.64 -7.27 50.21
C ARG A 61 13.18 -8.54 49.55
N VAL A 62 12.96 -8.72 48.25
CA VAL A 62 13.41 -9.90 47.50
C VAL A 62 14.95 -9.94 47.44
N LYS A 63 15.58 -8.79 47.18
CA LYS A 63 17.05 -8.67 47.19
C LYS A 63 17.63 -9.02 48.56
N ASN A 64 17.03 -8.51 49.63
CA ASN A 64 17.49 -8.76 51.00
C ASN A 64 17.34 -10.23 51.40
N ASP A 65 16.23 -10.88 51.01
CA ASP A 65 16.01 -12.30 51.29
C ASP A 65 17.00 -13.20 50.51
N LEU A 66 17.38 -12.80 49.29
CA LEU A 66 18.39 -13.49 48.50
C LEU A 66 19.80 -13.34 49.09
N MET A 67 20.19 -12.12 49.46
CA MET A 67 21.52 -11.87 50.04
C MET A 67 21.71 -12.59 51.37
N LYS A 68 20.66 -12.69 52.20
CA LYS A 68 20.69 -13.50 53.44
C LYS A 68 21.00 -14.98 53.20
N ARG A 69 20.47 -15.56 52.11
CA ARG A 69 20.77 -16.95 51.74
C ARG A 69 22.21 -17.12 51.28
N VAL A 70 22.70 -16.19 50.46
CA VAL A 70 24.08 -16.20 49.97
C VAL A 70 25.09 -16.07 51.12
N GLU A 71 24.82 -15.21 52.10
CA GLU A 71 25.67 -15.06 53.29
C GLU A 71 25.73 -16.34 54.14
N ALA A 72 24.62 -17.09 54.24
CA ALA A 72 24.58 -18.37 54.93
C ALA A 72 25.48 -19.41 54.23
N ASP A 73 25.42 -19.50 52.90
CA ASP A 73 26.23 -20.44 52.11
C ASP A 73 27.74 -20.14 52.21
N VAL A 74 28.12 -18.85 52.26
CA VAL A 74 29.53 -18.44 52.41
C VAL A 74 30.07 -18.77 53.81
N ALA A 75 29.26 -18.60 54.85
CA ALA A 75 29.65 -18.90 56.22
C ALA A 75 29.91 -20.40 56.44
N GLU A 76 29.15 -21.27 55.76
CA GLU A 76 29.32 -22.72 55.86
C GLU A 76 30.62 -23.18 55.20
N ARG A 77 31.00 -22.58 54.06
CA ARG A 77 32.25 -22.89 53.36
C ARG A 77 33.52 -22.54 54.16
N ASN A 78 33.47 -21.47 54.96
CA ASN A 78 34.62 -21.02 55.75
C ASN A 78 34.89 -21.87 57.00
N ARG A 79 33.92 -22.65 57.49
CA ARG A 79 34.11 -23.51 58.68
C ARG A 79 34.97 -24.75 58.44
N ILE A 80 35.15 -25.17 57.18
CA ILE A 80 35.84 -26.41 56.83
C ILE A 80 37.38 -26.25 56.87
N VAL A 81 37.90 -25.02 56.96
CA VAL A 81 39.34 -24.72 56.72
C VAL A 81 40.14 -24.41 58.01
N ALA A 82 39.53 -24.31 59.19
CA ALA A 82 40.23 -23.84 60.40
C ALA A 82 40.41 -24.91 61.51
N GLN A 83 41.58 -25.58 61.56
CA GLN A 83 42.12 -26.24 62.77
C GLN A 83 43.67 -26.24 62.79
N PRO A 84 44.33 -25.76 63.87
CA PRO A 84 45.75 -26.08 64.10
C PRO A 84 46.16 -26.49 65.54
N ALA A 85 47.23 -27.29 65.58
CA ALA A 85 48.38 -27.34 66.52
C ALA A 85 48.27 -27.98 67.93
N MET A 86 48.64 -29.28 68.02
CA MET A 86 48.92 -30.01 69.28
C MET A 86 50.43 -30.28 69.53
N LEU A 87 51.32 -30.01 68.55
CA LEU A 87 52.73 -30.45 68.57
C LEU A 87 53.71 -29.56 69.36
N THR A 88 53.35 -28.32 69.70
CA THR A 88 54.26 -27.37 70.34
C THR A 88 54.48 -27.60 71.83
N ARG A 89 53.65 -28.41 72.51
CA ARG A 89 53.77 -28.66 73.96
C ARG A 89 54.82 -29.71 74.35
N PHE A 90 55.33 -30.50 73.40
CA PHE A 90 56.22 -31.62 73.74
C PHE A 90 57.69 -31.21 73.92
N PHE A 91 58.14 -30.13 73.25
CA PHE A 91 59.55 -29.71 73.27
C PHE A 91 59.94 -28.92 74.53
N ASP A 92 59.00 -28.25 75.21
CA ASP A 92 59.31 -27.44 76.39
C ASP A 92 59.63 -28.28 77.64
N TYR A 93 59.18 -29.53 77.70
CA TYR A 93 59.46 -30.42 78.84
C TYR A 93 60.88 -30.99 78.83
N PHE A 94 61.52 -31.08 77.67
CA PHE A 94 62.84 -31.70 77.52
C PHE A 94 64.01 -30.77 77.89
N ARG A 95 63.75 -29.47 78.09
CA ARG A 95 64.81 -28.47 78.29
C ARG A 95 65.09 -28.13 79.75
N SER A 96 64.27 -28.59 80.70
CA SER A 96 64.36 -28.21 82.13
C SER A 96 64.87 -29.29 83.09
N SER A 97 65.18 -30.51 82.62
CA SER A 97 65.58 -31.60 83.51
C SER A 97 67.09 -31.92 83.42
N SER A 98 67.80 -31.56 84.50
CA SER A 98 69.21 -31.84 84.73
C SER A 98 69.40 -33.30 85.17
N MET A 99 69.73 -34.20 84.24
CA MET A 99 70.24 -35.53 84.57
C MET A 99 71.15 -36.10 83.46
N MET A 100 72.46 -36.13 83.72
CA MET A 100 73.38 -37.12 83.15
C MET A 100 74.38 -37.53 84.24
N PRO A 101 74.46 -38.84 84.55
CA PRO A 101 75.45 -39.67 83.87
C PRO A 101 74.90 -41.08 83.55
N ALA A 102 74.11 -41.20 82.48
CA ALA A 102 73.74 -42.48 81.83
C ALA A 102 74.05 -42.45 80.31
N LEU A 103 75.05 -41.67 79.91
CA LEU A 103 75.31 -41.27 78.52
C LEU A 103 75.93 -42.35 77.61
N ALA A 104 76.56 -43.39 78.15
CA ALA A 104 77.26 -44.38 77.33
C ALA A 104 76.30 -45.37 76.62
N GLY A 105 75.18 -45.73 77.25
CA GLY A 105 74.14 -46.57 76.62
C GLY A 105 73.22 -45.79 75.68
N LEU A 106 72.94 -44.52 76.01
CA LEU A 106 72.16 -43.63 75.15
C LEU A 106 72.94 -43.20 73.90
N SER A 107 74.27 -43.10 73.93
CA SER A 107 75.09 -42.82 72.74
C SER A 107 74.92 -43.88 71.65
N LEU A 108 74.89 -45.17 72.02
CA LEU A 108 74.70 -46.27 71.06
C LEU A 108 73.26 -46.29 70.53
N LEU A 109 72.27 -46.00 71.37
CA LEU A 109 70.88 -45.84 70.93
C LEU A 109 70.69 -44.62 70.03
N VAL A 110 71.34 -43.49 70.32
CA VAL A 110 71.31 -42.28 69.47
C VAL A 110 72.04 -42.53 68.16
N ALA A 111 73.13 -43.30 68.14
CA ALA A 111 73.81 -43.69 66.90
C ALA A 111 72.95 -44.64 66.05
N ILE A 112 72.25 -45.58 66.68
CA ILE A 112 71.27 -46.44 65.99
C ILE A 112 70.10 -45.59 65.49
N LEU A 113 69.57 -44.68 66.29
CA LEU A 113 68.47 -43.80 65.91
C LEU A 113 68.88 -42.85 64.77
N ALA A 114 70.09 -42.30 64.83
CA ALA A 114 70.68 -41.49 63.78
C ALA A 114 70.93 -42.30 62.51
N GLY A 115 71.38 -43.55 62.64
CA GLY A 115 71.50 -44.50 61.52
C GLY A 115 70.15 -44.83 60.89
N THR A 116 69.11 -45.04 61.69
CA THR A 116 67.74 -45.24 61.18
C THR A 116 67.18 -43.97 60.57
N TRP A 117 67.52 -42.80 61.11
CA TRP A 117 67.09 -41.51 60.58
C TRP A 117 67.81 -41.16 59.28
N THR A 118 69.11 -41.43 59.16
CA THR A 118 69.85 -41.27 57.91
C THR A 118 69.41 -42.26 56.85
N PHE A 119 69.09 -43.49 57.23
CA PHE A 119 68.49 -44.46 56.32
C PHE A 119 67.10 -44.00 55.84
N LEU A 120 66.26 -43.51 56.75
CA LEU A 120 64.95 -42.98 56.41
C LEU A 120 65.04 -41.73 55.51
N LEU A 121 65.94 -40.80 55.84
CA LEU A 121 66.24 -39.63 55.01
C LEU A 121 66.75 -40.04 53.64
N ASN A 122 67.62 -41.05 53.56
CA ASN A 122 68.17 -41.52 52.30
C ASN A 122 67.11 -42.22 51.44
N THR A 123 66.19 -42.96 52.06
CA THR A 123 65.02 -43.50 51.36
C THR A 123 64.07 -42.41 50.90
N GLU A 124 63.90 -41.35 51.68
CA GLU A 124 63.04 -40.22 51.33
C GLU A 124 63.67 -39.34 50.24
N VAL A 125 64.99 -39.12 50.27
CA VAL A 125 65.74 -38.46 49.20
C VAL A 125 65.73 -39.28 47.92
N SER A 126 65.88 -40.60 48.01
CA SER A 126 65.80 -41.49 46.84
C SER A 126 64.39 -41.50 46.25
N ARG A 127 63.35 -41.52 47.10
CA ARG A 127 61.95 -41.40 46.68
C ARG A 127 61.65 -40.03 46.08
N LEU A 128 62.19 -38.95 46.65
CA LEU A 128 62.08 -37.60 46.10
C LEU A 128 62.82 -37.46 44.77
N GLN A 129 63.99 -38.09 44.62
CA GLN A 129 64.72 -38.12 43.35
C GLN A 129 63.99 -38.95 42.29
N GLU A 130 63.37 -40.06 42.68
CA GLU A 130 62.54 -40.86 41.79
C GLU A 130 61.25 -40.12 41.41
N GLN A 131 60.64 -39.38 42.35
CA GLN A 131 59.53 -38.48 42.07
C GLN A 131 59.95 -37.30 41.19
N LEU A 132 61.12 -36.72 41.39
CA LEU A 132 61.65 -35.66 40.54
C LEU A 132 61.99 -36.19 39.15
N ALA A 133 62.55 -37.38 39.02
CA ALA A 133 62.81 -38.03 37.74
C ALA A 133 61.50 -38.43 37.04
N ALA A 134 60.48 -38.86 37.79
CA ALA A 134 59.15 -39.13 37.27
C ALA A 134 58.44 -37.84 36.84
N VAL A 135 58.57 -36.75 37.63
CA VAL A 135 58.07 -35.43 37.28
C VAL A 135 58.80 -34.91 36.06
N ASP A 136 60.14 -34.95 35.99
CA ASP A 136 60.94 -34.57 34.82
C ASP A 136 60.59 -35.39 33.59
N LYS A 137 60.30 -36.68 33.74
CA LYS A 137 59.82 -37.52 32.65
C LYS A 137 58.41 -37.16 32.23
N ILE A 138 57.53 -36.75 33.15
CA ILE A 138 56.18 -36.26 32.87
C ILE A 138 56.25 -34.87 32.22
N THR A 139 57.11 -33.94 32.67
CA THR A 139 57.31 -32.63 32.05
C THR A 139 58.03 -32.73 30.70
N ALA A 140 58.93 -33.69 30.52
CA ALA A 140 59.54 -33.97 29.21
C ALA A 140 58.60 -34.73 28.25
N ALA A 141 57.66 -35.53 28.79
CA ALA A 141 56.64 -36.24 28.02
C ALA A 141 55.35 -35.43 27.81
N LEU A 142 55.19 -34.28 28.48
CA LEU A 142 54.32 -33.18 28.07
C LEU A 142 55.18 -32.13 27.34
N PRO A 143 55.63 -32.36 26.10
CA PRO A 143 55.61 -31.24 25.18
C PRO A 143 54.14 -30.86 25.09
N VAL A 144 53.71 -29.87 25.88
CA VAL A 144 52.47 -29.17 25.58
C VAL A 144 52.76 -28.52 24.24
N ASP A 145 52.43 -29.25 23.18
CA ASP A 145 52.52 -28.74 21.82
C ASP A 145 51.43 -27.69 21.71
N VAL A 146 51.77 -26.49 22.18
CA VAL A 146 50.92 -25.29 22.13
C VAL A 146 50.76 -24.81 20.70
N THR A 147 51.54 -25.33 19.76
CA THR A 147 51.55 -24.92 18.36
C THR A 147 50.23 -25.25 17.63
N PRO A 148 49.63 -26.45 17.72
CA PRO A 148 48.32 -26.72 17.12
C PRO A 148 47.21 -25.85 17.73
N ILE A 149 47.22 -25.63 19.05
CA ILE A 149 46.21 -24.81 19.74
C ILE A 149 46.34 -23.34 19.34
N GLN A 150 47.56 -22.82 19.21
CA GLN A 150 47.81 -21.46 18.73
C GLN A 150 47.36 -21.30 17.28
N LEU A 151 47.62 -22.29 16.43
CA LEU A 151 47.17 -22.29 15.04
C LEU A 151 45.64 -22.30 14.96
N GLU A 152 44.97 -23.14 15.75
CA GLU A 152 43.51 -23.18 15.84
C GLU A 152 42.93 -21.83 16.31
N LEU A 153 43.53 -21.22 17.33
CA LEU A 153 43.10 -19.91 17.83
C LEU A 153 43.28 -18.81 16.77
N GLU A 154 44.37 -18.82 16.01
CA GLU A 154 44.55 -17.91 14.89
C GLU A 154 43.53 -18.15 13.77
N THR A 155 43.20 -19.41 13.47
CA THR A 155 42.16 -19.73 12.48
C THR A 155 40.80 -19.25 12.93
N LEU A 156 40.41 -19.51 14.18
CA LEU A 156 39.15 -19.04 14.76
C LEU A 156 39.09 -17.51 14.84
N ARG A 157 40.22 -16.84 15.08
CA ARG A 157 40.28 -15.38 15.05
C ARG A 157 40.04 -14.85 13.64
N ARG A 158 40.71 -15.43 12.64
CA ARG A 158 40.49 -15.06 11.22
C ARG A 158 39.05 -15.32 10.79
N GLU A 159 38.46 -16.42 11.22
CA GLU A 159 37.07 -16.75 10.95
C GLU A 159 36.11 -15.76 11.62
N ASN A 160 36.34 -15.42 12.88
CA ASN A 160 35.55 -14.38 13.56
C ASN A 160 35.68 -13.01 12.88
N ASP A 161 36.89 -12.62 12.49
CA ASP A 161 37.13 -11.37 11.77
C ASP A 161 36.39 -11.37 10.42
N ALA A 162 36.39 -12.50 9.69
CA ALA A 162 35.68 -12.67 8.43
C ALA A 162 34.15 -12.65 8.61
N LEU A 163 33.62 -13.35 9.63
CA LEU A 163 32.19 -13.34 9.96
C LEU A 163 31.72 -11.94 10.40
N GLN A 164 32.55 -11.22 11.15
CA GLN A 164 32.25 -9.86 11.56
C GLN A 164 32.23 -8.90 10.36
N GLN A 165 33.14 -9.10 9.40
CA GLN A 165 33.12 -8.35 8.14
C GLN A 165 31.87 -8.68 7.32
N GLU A 166 31.52 -9.96 7.17
CA GLU A 166 30.30 -10.36 6.44
C GLU A 166 29.04 -9.78 7.09
N ALA A 167 28.95 -9.78 8.42
CA ALA A 167 27.84 -9.17 9.14
C ALA A 167 27.74 -7.66 8.88
N SER A 168 28.88 -6.96 8.83
CA SER A 168 28.93 -5.54 8.47
C SER A 168 28.48 -5.30 7.03
N ASP A 169 28.95 -6.10 6.08
CA ASP A 169 28.58 -5.99 4.67
C ASP A 169 27.09 -6.28 4.45
N GLN A 170 26.53 -7.27 5.16
CA GLN A 170 25.10 -7.56 5.15
C GLN A 170 24.29 -6.41 5.75
N GLN A 171 24.76 -5.81 6.84
CA GLN A 171 24.11 -4.64 7.43
C GLN A 171 24.10 -3.45 6.47
N GLU A 172 25.19 -3.19 5.75
CA GLU A 172 25.23 -2.15 4.72
C GLU A 172 24.25 -2.42 3.58
N LYS A 173 24.18 -3.67 3.09
CA LYS A 173 23.19 -4.08 2.07
C LYS A 173 21.76 -3.89 2.54
N LEU A 174 21.46 -4.24 3.79
CA LEU A 174 20.12 -4.05 4.38
C LEU A 174 19.76 -2.56 4.47
N LEU A 175 20.71 -1.71 4.84
CA LEU A 175 20.51 -0.26 4.84
C LEU A 175 20.26 0.27 3.43
N ALA A 176 21.04 -0.16 2.44
CA ALA A 176 20.85 0.22 1.04
C ALA A 176 19.45 -0.20 0.52
N LEU A 177 19.05 -1.45 0.74
CA LEU A 177 17.72 -1.94 0.37
C LEU A 177 16.61 -1.19 1.09
N SER A 178 16.79 -0.84 2.37
CA SER A 178 15.82 -0.04 3.11
C SER A 178 15.68 1.37 2.52
N THR A 179 16.78 1.99 2.07
CA THR A 179 16.72 3.31 1.42
C THR A 179 16.03 3.23 0.06
N GLU A 180 16.26 2.17 -0.70
CA GLU A 180 15.62 1.95 -1.99
C GLU A 180 14.10 1.71 -1.83
N LEU A 181 13.70 0.91 -0.83
CA LEU A 181 12.28 0.71 -0.52
C LEU A 181 11.55 2.00 -0.14
N LEU A 182 12.20 2.88 0.64
CA LEU A 182 11.63 4.18 0.98
C LEU A 182 11.48 5.08 -0.27
N ALA A 183 12.47 5.09 -1.16
CA ALA A 183 12.40 5.84 -2.41
C ALA A 183 11.27 5.32 -3.32
N LEU A 184 11.14 3.99 -3.47
CA LEU A 184 10.04 3.38 -4.21
C LEU A 184 8.67 3.64 -3.58
N GLN A 185 8.59 3.72 -2.25
CA GLN A 185 7.35 4.06 -1.56
C GLN A 185 6.95 5.52 -1.82
N GLU A 186 7.91 6.45 -1.84
CA GLU A 186 7.69 7.84 -2.20
C GLU A 186 7.23 7.99 -3.67
N GLU A 187 7.92 7.31 -4.59
CA GLU A 187 7.55 7.29 -6.02
C GLU A 187 6.12 6.75 -6.22
N ASN A 188 5.77 5.63 -5.57
CA ASN A 188 4.40 5.11 -5.62
C ASN A 188 3.37 6.11 -5.05
N GLY A 189 3.74 6.87 -4.02
CA GLY A 189 2.91 7.95 -3.47
C GLY A 189 2.66 9.06 -4.49
N LEU A 190 3.72 9.50 -5.18
CA LEU A 190 3.64 10.50 -6.24
C LEU A 190 2.82 10.00 -7.43
N LEU A 191 3.08 8.79 -7.92
CA LEU A 191 2.33 8.17 -9.02
C LEU A 191 0.85 8.05 -8.70
N LYS A 192 0.50 7.71 -7.45
CA LYS A 192 -0.90 7.65 -7.01
C LYS A 192 -1.56 9.03 -7.01
N SER A 193 -0.83 10.06 -6.58
CA SER A 193 -1.30 11.44 -6.64
C SER A 193 -1.51 11.88 -8.09
N ASP A 194 -0.54 11.64 -8.97
CA ASP A 194 -0.63 11.99 -10.40
C ASP A 194 -1.81 11.29 -11.08
N LEU A 195 -2.02 9.99 -10.79
CA LEU A 195 -3.17 9.24 -11.33
C LEU A 195 -4.51 9.82 -10.84
N SER A 196 -4.58 10.27 -9.59
CA SER A 196 -5.76 10.97 -9.08
C SER A 196 -6.01 12.27 -9.85
N THR A 197 -4.98 13.09 -10.04
CA THR A 197 -5.11 14.35 -10.80
C THR A 197 -5.52 14.09 -12.25
N GLN A 198 -4.95 13.08 -12.90
CA GLN A 198 -5.35 12.69 -14.25
C GLN A 198 -6.82 12.26 -14.30
N ASN A 199 -7.27 11.46 -13.34
CA ASN A 199 -8.67 11.07 -13.26
C ASN A 199 -9.61 12.28 -13.11
N ASP A 200 -9.24 13.26 -12.29
CA ASP A 200 -10.01 14.51 -12.13
C ASP A 200 -10.07 15.30 -13.45
N THR A 201 -8.95 15.39 -14.20
CA THR A 201 -8.93 16.04 -15.52
C THR A 201 -9.79 15.30 -16.54
N LEU A 202 -9.81 13.96 -16.51
CA LEU A 202 -10.65 13.16 -17.41
C LEU A 202 -12.13 13.34 -17.10
N VAL A 203 -12.50 13.50 -15.82
CA VAL A 203 -13.88 13.83 -15.42
C VAL A 203 -14.26 15.22 -15.95
N ALA A 204 -13.40 16.23 -15.77
CA ALA A 204 -13.66 17.57 -16.28
C ALA A 204 -13.86 17.59 -17.81
N ILE A 205 -12.99 16.89 -18.56
CA ILE A 205 -13.11 16.77 -20.02
C ILE A 205 -14.40 16.05 -20.41
N ARG A 206 -14.80 15.00 -19.67
CA ARG A 206 -16.07 14.30 -19.91
C ARG A 206 -17.27 15.22 -19.73
N ASP A 207 -17.26 16.05 -18.70
CA ASP A 207 -18.35 17.00 -18.43
C ASP A 207 -18.43 18.07 -19.52
N GLU A 208 -17.28 18.59 -19.97
CA GLU A 208 -17.22 19.52 -21.11
C GLU A 208 -17.72 18.88 -22.41
N LEU A 209 -17.35 17.63 -22.69
CA LEU A 209 -17.83 16.90 -23.86
C LEU A 209 -19.34 16.66 -23.78
N SER A 210 -19.89 16.35 -22.61
CA SER A 210 -21.33 16.21 -22.41
C SER A 210 -22.05 17.53 -22.67
N LYS A 211 -21.49 18.65 -22.20
CA LYS A 211 -22.04 19.98 -22.46
C LYS A 211 -22.01 20.32 -23.95
N SER A 212 -20.90 20.06 -24.63
CA SER A 212 -20.76 20.27 -26.07
C SER A 212 -21.73 19.39 -26.86
N SER A 213 -21.94 18.14 -26.45
CA SER A 213 -22.93 17.24 -27.08
C SER A 213 -24.34 17.80 -26.98
N ILE A 214 -24.73 18.37 -25.84
CA ILE A 214 -26.04 19.02 -25.67
C ILE A 214 -26.15 20.27 -26.55
N GLU A 215 -25.07 21.04 -26.67
CA GLU A 215 -25.03 22.21 -27.53
C GLU A 215 -25.21 21.82 -29.01
N VAL A 216 -24.57 20.74 -29.46
CA VAL A 216 -24.75 20.19 -30.82
C VAL A 216 -26.19 19.74 -31.05
N THR A 217 -26.83 19.05 -30.09
CA THR A 217 -28.24 18.66 -30.26
C THR A 217 -29.15 19.87 -30.37
N ASN A 218 -28.91 20.92 -29.57
CA ASN A 218 -29.69 22.15 -29.67
C ASN A 218 -29.49 22.86 -31.03
N LEU A 219 -28.28 22.82 -31.60
CA LEU A 219 -28.01 23.38 -32.92
C LEU A 219 -28.76 22.62 -34.02
N VAL A 220 -28.84 21.29 -33.93
CA VAL A 220 -29.63 20.46 -34.85
C VAL A 220 -31.12 20.81 -34.76
N ASP A 221 -31.66 20.96 -33.54
CA ASP A 221 -33.05 21.38 -33.35
C ASP A 221 -33.33 22.77 -33.97
N ILE A 222 -32.37 23.70 -33.89
CA ILE A 222 -32.46 25.02 -34.52
C ILE A 222 -32.42 24.90 -36.06
N GLU A 223 -31.59 24.02 -36.61
CA GLU A 223 -31.53 23.76 -38.05
C GLU A 223 -32.87 23.25 -38.58
N ASP A 224 -33.49 22.28 -37.90
CA ASP A 224 -34.82 21.77 -38.25
C ASP A 224 -35.90 22.87 -38.19
N GLN A 225 -35.85 23.76 -37.19
CA GLN A 225 -36.76 24.92 -37.12
C GLN A 225 -36.56 25.89 -38.28
N LEU A 226 -35.32 26.11 -38.71
CA LEU A 226 -34.99 27.01 -39.81
C LEU A 226 -35.47 26.44 -41.14
N LEU A 227 -35.31 25.14 -41.37
CA LEU A 227 -35.85 24.45 -42.55
C LEU A 227 -37.39 24.54 -42.60
N ALA A 228 -38.07 24.33 -41.47
CA ALA A 228 -39.52 24.50 -41.40
C ALA A 228 -39.95 25.96 -41.67
N GLN A 229 -39.16 26.93 -41.21
CA GLN A 229 -39.40 28.34 -41.50
C GLN A 229 -39.21 28.66 -42.99
N GLU A 230 -38.19 28.11 -43.63
CA GLU A 230 -37.94 28.27 -45.07
C GLU A 230 -39.08 27.69 -45.91
N GLU A 231 -39.61 26.52 -45.55
CA GLU A 231 -40.79 25.93 -46.19
C GLU A 231 -42.03 26.83 -46.03
N SER A 232 -42.25 27.38 -44.83
CA SER A 232 -43.35 28.31 -44.58
C SER A 232 -43.22 29.60 -45.39
N ILE A 233 -42.01 30.12 -45.58
CA ILE A 233 -41.76 31.32 -46.41
C ILE A 233 -42.06 31.00 -47.88
N SER A 234 -41.60 29.85 -48.38
CA SER A 234 -41.90 29.40 -49.74
C SER A 234 -43.41 29.26 -49.99
N ALA A 235 -44.14 28.71 -49.02
CA ALA A 235 -45.60 28.63 -49.07
C ALA A 235 -46.26 30.02 -49.09
N GLN A 236 -45.78 30.97 -48.28
CA GLN A 236 -46.25 32.36 -48.31
C GLN A 236 -45.99 33.03 -49.66
N ASP A 237 -44.82 32.81 -50.27
CA ASP A 237 -44.48 33.35 -51.59
C ASP A 237 -45.43 32.83 -52.69
N GLN A 238 -45.79 31.54 -52.64
CA GLN A 238 -46.80 30.99 -53.57
C GLN A 238 -48.17 31.66 -53.38
N VAL A 239 -48.59 31.90 -52.14
CA VAL A 239 -49.85 32.61 -51.85
C VAL A 239 -49.80 34.05 -52.37
N ILE A 240 -48.69 34.75 -52.19
CA ILE A 240 -48.50 36.12 -52.71
C ILE A 240 -48.62 36.12 -54.23
N LEU A 241 -47.99 35.18 -54.93
CA LEU A 241 -48.09 35.05 -56.39
C LEU A 241 -49.53 34.79 -56.84
N ALA A 242 -50.25 33.89 -56.16
CA ALA A 242 -51.66 33.62 -56.45
C ALA A 242 -52.54 34.87 -56.28
N LEU A 243 -52.36 35.62 -55.18
CA LEU A 243 -53.09 36.87 -54.94
C LEU A 243 -52.76 37.95 -55.98
N GLN A 244 -51.51 38.05 -56.43
CA GLN A 244 -51.12 38.97 -57.49
C GLN A 244 -51.78 38.63 -58.83
N GLN A 245 -51.91 37.34 -59.16
CA GLN A 245 -52.64 36.88 -60.35
C GLN A 245 -54.12 37.22 -60.26
N GLU A 246 -54.75 36.96 -59.11
CA GLU A 246 -56.16 37.28 -58.87
C GLU A 246 -56.43 38.79 -58.99
N LEU A 247 -55.58 39.64 -58.39
CA LEU A 247 -55.66 41.10 -58.54
C LEU A 247 -55.55 41.55 -60.00
N THR A 248 -54.69 40.90 -60.78
CA THR A 248 -54.52 41.20 -62.21
C THR A 248 -55.79 40.83 -62.99
N GLN A 249 -56.38 39.68 -62.69
CA GLN A 249 -57.63 39.23 -63.29
C GLN A 249 -58.82 40.13 -62.92
N LEU A 250 -58.92 40.57 -61.65
CA LEU A 250 -59.90 41.55 -61.18
C LEU A 250 -59.75 42.90 -61.88
N ARG A 251 -58.52 43.36 -62.12
CA ARG A 251 -58.27 44.59 -62.88
C ARG A 251 -58.72 44.46 -64.34
N GLN A 252 -58.45 43.33 -64.98
CA GLN A 252 -58.88 43.07 -66.36
C GLN A 252 -60.41 43.02 -66.47
N THR A 253 -61.08 42.27 -65.60
CA THR A 253 -62.55 42.18 -65.58
C THR A 253 -63.21 43.54 -65.33
N ASN A 254 -62.70 44.33 -64.39
CA ASN A 254 -63.18 45.70 -64.17
C ASN A 254 -62.99 46.59 -65.40
N ALA A 255 -61.85 46.49 -66.11
CA ALA A 255 -61.63 47.24 -67.35
C ALA A 255 -62.65 46.85 -68.45
N THR A 256 -62.95 45.56 -68.59
CA THR A 256 -63.99 45.08 -69.52
C THR A 256 -65.38 45.59 -69.14
N LEU A 257 -65.75 45.52 -67.86
CA LEU A 257 -67.03 46.03 -67.37
C LEU A 257 -67.18 47.54 -67.59
N LEU A 258 -66.12 48.32 -67.35
CA LEU A 258 -66.11 49.76 -67.64
C LEU A 258 -66.33 50.05 -69.13
N LYS A 259 -65.70 49.26 -70.02
CA LYS A 259 -65.91 49.37 -71.47
C LYS A 259 -67.36 49.06 -71.86
N GLU A 260 -67.94 47.99 -71.32
CA GLU A 260 -69.34 47.63 -71.56
C GLU A 260 -70.31 48.71 -71.06
N ILE A 261 -70.10 49.24 -69.85
CA ILE A 261 -70.89 50.36 -69.31
C ILE A 261 -70.79 51.58 -70.24
N SER A 262 -69.61 51.89 -70.76
CA SER A 262 -69.43 53.02 -71.68
C SER A 262 -70.19 52.84 -72.99
N ALA A 263 -70.15 51.63 -73.57
CA ALA A 263 -70.90 51.28 -74.77
C ALA A 263 -72.42 51.34 -74.53
N GLN A 264 -72.89 50.83 -73.39
CA GLN A 264 -74.30 50.91 -72.99
C GLN A 264 -74.76 52.36 -72.81
N ARG A 265 -73.92 53.24 -72.25
CA ARG A 265 -74.22 54.67 -72.15
C ARG A 265 -74.33 55.33 -73.52
N GLU A 266 -73.43 54.99 -74.45
CA GLU A 266 -73.47 55.51 -75.82
C GLU A 266 -74.78 55.09 -76.52
N ILE A 267 -75.17 53.82 -76.44
CA ILE A 267 -76.45 53.32 -76.97
C ILE A 267 -77.63 54.10 -76.35
N MET A 268 -77.61 54.36 -75.05
CA MET A 268 -78.67 55.10 -74.37
C MET A 268 -78.81 56.53 -74.88
N VAL A 269 -77.70 57.21 -75.21
CA VAL A 269 -77.72 58.54 -75.84
C VAL A 269 -78.41 58.49 -77.21
N TYR A 270 -78.14 57.47 -78.02
CA TYR A 270 -78.82 57.30 -79.31
C TYR A 270 -80.31 57.03 -79.14
N VAL A 271 -80.71 56.15 -78.22
CA VAL A 271 -82.13 55.82 -77.96
C VAL A 271 -82.91 57.01 -77.37
N THR A 272 -82.24 57.90 -76.63
CA THR A 272 -82.88 59.10 -76.04
C THR A 272 -82.81 60.35 -76.92
N SER A 273 -82.24 60.23 -78.12
CA SER A 273 -82.19 61.32 -79.09
C SER A 273 -83.59 61.64 -79.66
N PRO A 274 -84.00 62.91 -79.78
CA PRO A 274 -85.36 63.31 -80.16
C PRO A 274 -85.80 62.87 -81.57
N ASN A 275 -84.88 62.37 -82.41
CA ASN A 275 -85.15 61.92 -83.77
C ASN A 275 -85.24 60.39 -83.93
N VAL A 276 -85.19 59.61 -82.85
CA VAL A 276 -85.28 58.15 -82.90
C VAL A 276 -86.69 57.68 -82.52
N GLN A 277 -87.42 57.12 -83.48
CA GLN A 277 -88.75 56.52 -83.25
C GLN A 277 -88.63 55.00 -83.10
N PRO A 278 -89.21 54.39 -82.06
CA PRO A 278 -89.21 52.94 -81.90
C PRO A 278 -90.07 52.29 -83.00
N MET A 279 -89.44 51.47 -83.85
CA MET A 279 -90.13 50.68 -84.87
C MET A 279 -90.42 49.28 -84.34
N LEU A 280 -91.70 48.94 -84.20
CA LEU A 280 -92.16 47.60 -83.85
C LEU A 280 -92.01 46.67 -85.07
N ILE A 281 -91.06 45.74 -85.00
CA ILE A 281 -90.93 44.67 -86.01
C ILE A 281 -91.78 43.48 -85.54
N ALA A 282 -93.03 43.43 -85.97
CA ALA A 282 -93.89 42.27 -85.75
C ALA A 282 -93.55 41.18 -86.79
N GLY A 283 -93.06 40.01 -86.35
CA GLY A 283 -92.99 38.86 -87.27
C GLY A 283 -91.95 37.76 -87.07
N THR A 284 -91.45 37.44 -85.87
CA THR A 284 -90.63 36.22 -85.70
C THR A 284 -91.12 35.36 -84.53
N THR A 285 -91.77 34.25 -84.86
CA THR A 285 -92.14 33.15 -83.93
C THR A 285 -90.99 32.16 -83.70
N ALA A 286 -89.83 32.39 -84.31
CA ALA A 286 -88.62 31.62 -84.06
C ALA A 286 -87.65 32.46 -83.23
N LEU A 287 -87.26 31.95 -82.06
CA LEU A 287 -86.26 32.58 -81.17
C LEU A 287 -84.98 32.89 -81.96
N PRO A 288 -84.60 34.17 -82.14
CA PRO A 288 -83.34 34.49 -82.76
C PRO A 288 -82.20 34.18 -81.78
N THR A 289 -81.35 33.22 -82.13
CA THR A 289 -80.09 32.91 -81.42
C THR A 289 -78.97 33.91 -81.75
N ALA A 290 -79.19 34.83 -82.69
CA ALA A 290 -78.26 35.92 -82.99
C ALA A 290 -78.73 37.22 -82.31
N LYS A 291 -77.96 37.69 -81.32
CA LYS A 291 -78.13 39.04 -80.76
C LYS A 291 -77.26 40.01 -81.55
N GLY A 292 -77.89 40.82 -82.38
CA GLY A 292 -77.28 41.97 -83.05
C GLY A 292 -78.37 43.02 -83.30
N GLN A 293 -78.05 44.30 -83.09
CA GLN A 293 -78.98 45.40 -83.29
C GLN A 293 -78.54 46.19 -84.52
N LEU A 294 -79.42 46.29 -85.53
CA LEU A 294 -79.18 47.05 -86.75
C LEU A 294 -79.50 48.52 -86.48
N ILE A 295 -78.47 49.35 -86.36
CA ILE A 295 -78.63 50.80 -86.31
C ILE A 295 -78.41 51.30 -87.74
N ALA A 296 -79.50 51.60 -88.44
CA ALA A 296 -79.42 52.26 -89.74
C ALA A 296 -79.31 53.78 -89.50
N ASN A 297 -78.21 54.38 -89.94
CA ASN A 297 -78.10 55.83 -90.04
C ASN A 297 -79.07 56.29 -91.15
N PRO A 298 -80.09 57.13 -90.87
CA PRO A 298 -81.03 57.57 -91.88
C PRO A 298 -80.39 58.43 -92.98
N ASN A 299 -79.12 58.82 -92.83
CA ASN A 299 -78.38 59.59 -93.83
C ASN A 299 -77.52 58.74 -94.79
N ASP A 300 -77.50 57.40 -94.67
CA ASP A 300 -76.78 56.50 -95.59
C ASP A 300 -77.63 56.01 -96.78
N ALA A 301 -78.83 56.57 -96.97
CA ALA A 301 -79.55 56.45 -98.23
C ALA A 301 -79.25 57.69 -99.08
N THR A 302 -78.47 57.46 -100.15
CA THR A 302 -78.05 58.39 -101.24
C THR A 302 -76.89 59.33 -100.97
#